data_AF-A0A9P5J3J0-F1
#
_entry.id   AF-A0A9P5J3J0-F1
#
_cell.length_a   1.000
_cell.length_b   1.000
_cell.length_c   1.000
_cell.angle_alpha   90.00
_cell.angle_beta   90.00
_cell.angle_gamma   90.00
#
_symmetry.space_group_name_H-M   'P 1'
#
loop_
_entity.id
_entity.type
_entity.pdbx_description
1 polymer ?
#
loop_
_entity_poly.entity_id
_entity_poly.type
_entity_poly.pdbx_seq_one_letter_code
_entity_poly.pdbx_strand_id
1 'polypeptide(L)'
;CLPGTRTAILGAIHNWAVGETQPLDCPTFLEKLVKARPILWLCGVAGSGKSSIAMSVALKAQEDGYLGAYYHFSRSNQAQLRPSNLFTTIAHQLACQNKAAKEQLARIVKDCDSFTLKSNNPAEQLRTFVLPLLNLATTAALLVPIIIVIDAIDESGSISDRKGIIQCLTQLGASLPPSIRVLITSRFESDLQD
;
A
#
# COMPACT_ATOMS: atom_id res chain seq x y z
N CYS A 1 20.97 -15.45 0.24
CA CYS A 1 19.83 -15.67 -0.69
C CYS A 1 20.29 -16.58 -1.81
N LEU A 2 19.50 -17.59 -2.18
CA LEU A 2 19.79 -18.38 -3.38
C LEU A 2 19.69 -17.46 -4.61
N PRO A 3 20.60 -17.58 -5.59
CA PRO A 3 20.50 -16.85 -6.85
C PRO A 3 19.14 -17.09 -7.52
N GLY A 4 18.50 -16.04 -8.02
CA GLY A 4 17.21 -16.12 -8.74
C GLY A 4 15.94 -16.00 -7.89
N THR A 5 16.00 -16.24 -6.56
CA THR A 5 14.78 -16.17 -5.72
C THR A 5 14.20 -14.76 -5.64
N ARG A 6 15.04 -13.71 -5.57
CA ARG A 6 14.57 -12.31 -5.54
C ARG A 6 13.87 -11.93 -6.85
N THR A 7 14.43 -12.32 -7.99
CA THR A 7 13.86 -12.06 -9.31
C THR A 7 12.51 -12.75 -9.47
N ALA A 8 12.39 -14.01 -9.03
CA ALA A 8 11.12 -14.74 -9.05
C ALA A 8 10.05 -14.08 -8.18
N ILE A 9 10.42 -13.62 -6.96
CA ILE A 9 9.48 -12.89 -6.07
C ILE A 9 9.01 -11.58 -6.73
N LEU A 10 9.93 -10.81 -7.31
CA LEU A 10 9.58 -9.55 -7.98
C LEU A 10 8.65 -9.78 -9.18
N GLY A 11 8.92 -10.79 -10.00
CA GLY A 11 8.03 -11.18 -11.11
C GLY A 11 6.64 -11.61 -10.63
N ALA A 12 6.57 -12.41 -9.57
CA ALA A 12 5.29 -12.82 -9.00
C ALA A 12 4.48 -11.64 -8.44
N ILE A 13 5.12 -10.70 -7.73
CA ILE A 13 4.46 -9.49 -7.22
C ILE A 13 4.02 -8.59 -8.37
N HIS A 14 4.83 -8.43 -9.42
CA HIS A 14 4.47 -7.67 -10.60
C HIS A 14 3.18 -8.23 -11.24
N ASN A 15 3.15 -9.53 -11.54
CA ASN A 15 2.00 -10.17 -12.18
C ASN A 15 0.73 -10.07 -11.32
N TRP A 16 0.88 -10.26 -10.01
CA TRP A 16 -0.20 -10.02 -9.03
C TRP A 16 -0.71 -8.57 -9.05
N ALA A 17 0.20 -7.60 -9.16
CA ALA A 17 -0.11 -6.18 -9.14
C ALA A 17 -0.93 -5.76 -10.37
N VAL A 18 -0.54 -6.24 -11.56
CA VAL A 18 -1.21 -5.91 -12.82
C VAL A 18 -2.42 -6.80 -13.15
N GLY A 19 -2.70 -7.81 -12.31
CA GLY A 19 -3.82 -8.72 -12.49
C GLY A 19 -3.62 -9.75 -13.62
N GLU A 20 -2.39 -9.96 -14.06
CA GLU A 20 -2.06 -10.97 -15.06
C GLU A 20 -2.02 -12.36 -14.41
N THR A 21 -2.94 -13.23 -14.82
CA THR A 21 -2.94 -14.65 -14.49
C THR A 21 -2.18 -15.45 -15.53
N GLN A 22 -0.96 -15.03 -15.88
CA GLN A 22 -0.08 -15.96 -16.60
C GLN A 22 0.33 -17.07 -15.63
N PRO A 23 0.33 -18.35 -16.05
CA PRO A 23 0.89 -19.43 -15.26
C PRO A 23 2.35 -19.08 -15.02
N LEU A 24 2.66 -18.69 -13.79
CA LEU A 24 4.02 -18.42 -13.39
C LEU A 24 4.74 -19.78 -13.39
N ASP A 25 5.90 -19.89 -14.05
CA ASP A 25 6.87 -20.96 -13.81
C ASP A 25 7.50 -20.80 -12.41
N CYS A 26 6.66 -20.79 -11.38
CA CYS A 26 7.03 -20.53 -10.01
C CYS A 26 6.58 -21.69 -9.10
N PRO A 27 7.23 -21.87 -7.94
CA PRO A 27 6.81 -22.88 -6.99
C PRO A 27 5.33 -22.70 -6.62
N THR A 28 4.59 -23.79 -6.52
CA THR A 28 3.14 -23.88 -6.25
C THR A 28 2.66 -23.06 -5.02
N PHE A 29 3.60 -22.67 -4.14
CA PHE A 29 3.38 -21.80 -2.99
C PHE A 29 3.09 -20.33 -3.40
N LEU A 30 3.79 -19.80 -4.41
CA LEU A 30 3.60 -18.42 -4.89
C LEU A 30 2.31 -18.27 -5.71
N GLU A 31 1.92 -19.27 -6.49
CA GLU A 31 0.62 -19.28 -7.19
C GLU A 31 -0.56 -19.19 -6.20
N LYS A 32 -0.48 -19.85 -5.04
CA LYS A 32 -1.50 -19.76 -3.99
C LYS A 32 -1.55 -18.39 -3.31
N LEU A 33 -0.40 -17.71 -3.17
CA LEU A 33 -0.30 -16.36 -2.60
C LEU A 33 -0.93 -15.29 -3.51
N VAL A 34 -0.89 -15.50 -4.82
CA VAL A 34 -1.29 -14.52 -5.86
C VAL A 34 -2.78 -14.60 -6.23
N LYS A 35 -3.55 -15.56 -5.68
CA LYS A 35 -5.01 -15.61 -5.88
C LYS A 35 -5.69 -14.33 -5.41
N ALA A 36 -6.13 -13.50 -6.36
CA ALA A 36 -7.19 -12.45 -6.31
C ALA A 36 -7.32 -11.56 -5.05
N ARG A 37 -6.38 -11.60 -4.10
CA ARG A 37 -6.44 -10.80 -2.87
C ARG A 37 -5.89 -9.41 -3.17
N PRO A 38 -6.62 -8.36 -2.78
CA PRO A 38 -6.18 -7.00 -3.01
C PRO A 38 -5.00 -6.59 -2.11
N ILE A 39 -4.68 -7.39 -1.07
CA ILE A 39 -3.54 -7.14 -0.19
C ILE A 39 -2.61 -8.36 -0.20
N LEU A 40 -1.32 -8.10 -0.42
CA LEU A 40 -0.24 -9.07 -0.26
C LEU A 40 0.65 -8.62 0.89
N TRP A 41 0.85 -9.50 1.87
CA TRP A 41 1.67 -9.23 3.05
C TRP A 41 2.95 -10.06 3.01
N LEU A 42 4.08 -9.40 2.79
CA LEU A 42 5.41 -10.00 2.82
C LEU A 42 6.00 -9.93 4.23
N CYS A 43 5.91 -11.03 4.97
CA CYS A 43 6.45 -11.15 6.32
C CYS A 43 7.76 -11.96 6.35
N GLY A 44 8.68 -11.62 7.24
CA GLY A 44 9.98 -12.29 7.32
C GLY A 44 10.91 -11.73 8.40
N VAL A 45 11.95 -12.48 8.75
CA VAL A 45 12.95 -12.07 9.77
C VAL A 45 13.70 -10.77 9.40
N ALA A 46 14.24 -10.07 10.40
CA ALA A 46 15.06 -8.87 10.16
C ALA A 46 16.24 -9.17 9.22
N GLY A 47 16.62 -8.22 8.36
CA GLY A 47 17.72 -8.39 7.41
C GLY A 47 17.41 -9.27 6.19
N SER A 48 16.20 -9.85 6.06
CA SER A 48 15.84 -10.70 4.92
C SER A 48 15.63 -9.97 3.58
N GLY A 49 15.77 -8.64 3.55
CA GLY A 49 15.64 -7.84 2.33
C GLY A 49 14.20 -7.45 1.93
N LYS A 50 13.21 -7.53 2.84
CA LYS A 50 11.82 -7.13 2.56
C LYS A 50 11.68 -5.69 2.06
N SER A 51 12.31 -4.72 2.74
CA SER A 51 12.33 -3.32 2.30
C SER A 51 13.01 -3.16 0.95
N SER A 52 14.04 -3.96 0.66
CA SER A 52 14.65 -3.98 -0.67
C SER A 52 13.71 -4.54 -1.74
N ILE A 53 12.84 -5.49 -1.40
CA ILE A 53 11.78 -5.98 -2.31
C ILE A 53 10.70 -4.91 -2.48
N ALA A 54 10.18 -4.32 -1.41
CA ALA A 54 9.17 -3.26 -1.46
C ALA A 54 9.64 -2.06 -2.30
N MET A 55 10.88 -1.62 -2.10
CA MET A 55 11.49 -0.55 -2.88
C MET A 55 11.65 -0.94 -4.36
N SER A 56 12.12 -2.16 -4.66
CA SER A 56 12.23 -2.64 -6.04
C SER A 56 10.86 -2.70 -6.74
N VAL A 57 9.82 -3.14 -6.04
CA VAL A 57 8.44 -3.16 -6.56
C VAL A 57 7.95 -1.74 -6.82
N ALA A 58 8.15 -0.81 -5.89
CA ALA A 58 7.72 0.57 -6.05
C ALA A 58 8.43 1.25 -7.23
N LEU A 59 9.74 1.08 -7.36
CA LEU A 59 10.51 1.62 -8.49
C LEU A 59 10.01 1.06 -9.83
N LYS A 60 9.77 -0.26 -9.91
CA LYS A 60 9.26 -0.87 -11.13
C LYS A 60 7.86 -0.36 -11.47
N ALA A 61 6.97 -0.30 -10.49
CA ALA A 61 5.62 0.23 -10.66
C ALA A 61 5.62 1.71 -11.07
N GLN A 62 6.59 2.50 -10.61
CA GLN A 62 6.75 3.89 -11.01
C GLN A 62 7.20 4.00 -12.47
N GLU A 63 8.18 3.19 -12.88
CA GLU A 63 8.66 3.12 -14.27
C GLU A 63 7.53 2.73 -15.23
N ASP A 64 6.70 1.76 -14.84
CA ASP A 64 5.60 1.24 -15.65
C ASP A 64 4.30 2.06 -15.52
N GLY A 65 4.29 3.10 -14.67
CA GLY A 65 3.18 4.05 -14.55
C GLY A 65 1.97 3.58 -13.72
N TYR A 66 2.13 2.57 -12.86
CA TYR A 66 1.06 2.02 -12.01
C TYR A 66 1.31 2.16 -10.50
N LEU A 67 2.39 2.84 -10.08
CA LEU A 67 2.60 3.17 -8.67
C LEU A 67 1.62 4.27 -8.22
N GLY A 68 0.71 3.94 -7.30
CA GLY A 68 -0.17 4.92 -6.67
C GLY A 68 0.51 5.66 -5.53
N ALA A 69 1.13 4.91 -4.61
CA ALA A 69 1.84 5.47 -3.47
C ALA A 69 2.90 4.51 -2.90
N TYR A 70 3.94 5.07 -2.29
CA TYR A 70 4.94 4.40 -1.47
C TYR A 70 5.08 5.10 -0.13
N TYR A 71 4.96 4.33 0.95
CA TYR A 71 5.19 4.80 2.31
C TYR A 71 6.06 3.80 3.06
N HIS A 72 7.03 4.29 3.81
CA HIS A 72 7.90 3.48 4.66
C HIS A 72 7.83 3.96 6.10
N PHE A 73 7.59 3.04 7.03
CA PHE A 73 7.73 3.32 8.45
C PHE A 73 9.16 3.17 8.89
N SER A 74 9.63 4.11 9.72
CA SER A 74 10.98 4.06 10.27
C SER A 74 10.97 4.52 11.72
N ARG A 75 11.46 3.67 12.64
CA ARG A 75 11.59 4.03 14.05
C ARG A 75 12.53 5.21 14.28
N SER A 76 13.55 5.36 13.46
CA SER A 76 14.54 6.45 13.57
C SER A 76 14.02 7.79 13.06
N ASN A 77 12.93 7.82 12.29
CA ASN A 77 12.36 9.05 11.74
C ASN A 77 10.87 9.25 12.07
N GLN A 78 10.44 8.77 13.25
CA GLN A 78 9.04 8.88 13.71
C GLN A 78 8.53 10.33 13.82
N ALA A 79 9.42 11.33 13.90
CA ALA A 79 9.00 12.73 13.89
C ALA A 79 8.36 13.14 12.54
N GLN A 80 8.82 12.57 11.42
CA GLN A 80 8.36 12.92 10.07
C GLN A 80 7.42 11.85 9.48
N LEU A 81 7.63 10.58 9.84
CA LEU A 81 6.89 9.42 9.30
C LEU A 81 5.98 8.77 10.36
N ARG A 82 5.13 9.59 10.98
CA ARG A 82 4.20 9.12 12.02
C ARG A 82 3.15 8.15 11.46
N PRO A 83 2.62 7.24 12.30
CA PRO A 83 1.42 6.45 11.99
C PRO A 83 0.26 7.30 11.48
N SER A 84 0.07 8.47 12.10
CA SER A 84 -0.92 9.47 11.72
C SER A 84 -0.67 10.15 10.37
N ASN A 85 0.44 9.90 9.69
CA ASN A 85 0.77 10.49 8.39
C ASN A 85 0.60 9.52 7.22
N LEU A 86 0.34 8.23 7.49
CA LEU A 86 0.26 7.20 6.46
C LEU A 86 -0.78 7.58 5.39
N PHE A 87 -2.03 7.80 5.79
CA PHE A 87 -3.13 7.98 4.83
C PHE A 87 -3.12 9.38 4.20
N THR A 88 -2.68 10.42 4.92
CA THR A 88 -2.51 11.75 4.32
C THR A 88 -1.39 11.78 3.28
N THR A 89 -0.29 11.06 3.53
CA THR A 89 0.81 10.92 2.56
C THR A 89 0.37 10.11 1.33
N ILE A 90 -0.34 9.00 1.53
CA ILE A 90 -0.91 8.21 0.43
C ILE A 90 -1.87 9.07 -0.40
N ALA A 91 -2.77 9.82 0.24
CA ALA A 91 -3.71 10.69 -0.48
C ALA A 91 -2.99 11.76 -1.30
N HIS A 92 -1.97 12.41 -0.74
CA HIS A 92 -1.15 13.37 -1.47
C HIS A 92 -0.48 12.74 -2.69
N GLN A 93 0.16 11.57 -2.54
CA GLN A 93 0.83 10.89 -3.64
C GLN A 93 -0.14 10.45 -4.74
N LEU A 94 -1.32 9.91 -4.38
CA LEU A 94 -2.39 9.59 -5.34
C LEU A 94 -2.88 10.84 -6.09
N ALA A 95 -3.03 11.96 -5.39
CA ALA A 95 -3.44 13.22 -5.99
C ALA A 95 -2.40 13.78 -6.98
N CYS A 96 -1.11 13.48 -6.79
CA CYS A 96 -0.06 13.88 -7.72
C CYS A 96 -0.07 13.10 -9.06
N GLN A 97 -0.79 11.97 -9.15
CA GLN A 97 -0.76 11.11 -10.33
C GLN A 97 -1.45 11.73 -11.55
N ASN A 98 -2.54 12.47 -11.35
CA ASN A 98 -3.23 13.15 -12.46
C ASN A 98 -4.04 14.36 -11.98
N LYS A 99 -4.44 15.19 -12.94
CA LYS A 99 -5.17 16.43 -12.69
C LYS A 99 -6.50 16.21 -11.97
N ALA A 100 -7.26 15.16 -12.33
CA ALA A 100 -8.56 14.88 -11.71
C ALA A 100 -8.41 14.50 -10.23
N ALA A 101 -7.42 13.67 -9.89
CA ALA A 101 -7.10 13.31 -8.51
C ALA A 101 -6.65 14.52 -7.69
N LYS A 102 -5.83 15.40 -8.28
CA LYS A 102 -5.42 16.67 -7.65
C LYS A 102 -6.61 17.58 -7.35
N GLU A 103 -7.51 17.75 -8.31
CA GLU A 103 -8.73 18.55 -8.14
C GLU A 103 -9.66 17.94 -7.09
N GLN A 104 -9.78 16.62 -7.06
CA GLN A 104 -10.59 15.92 -6.06
C GLN A 104 -10.05 16.13 -4.65
N LEU A 105 -8.75 15.96 -4.42
CA LEU A 105 -8.15 16.22 -3.10
C LEU A 105 -8.30 17.70 -2.71
N ALA A 106 -8.10 18.63 -3.65
CA ALA A 106 -8.27 20.06 -3.38
C ALA A 106 -9.70 20.41 -2.95
N ARG A 107 -10.73 19.79 -3.54
CA ARG A 107 -12.13 19.95 -3.12
C ARG A 107 -12.35 19.41 -1.71
N ILE A 108 -11.88 18.19 -1.43
CA ILE A 108 -11.97 17.58 -0.09
C ILE A 108 -11.35 18.50 0.97
N VAL A 109 -10.15 19.03 0.71
CA VAL A 109 -9.46 19.92 1.65
C VAL A 109 -10.19 21.25 1.83
N LYS A 110 -10.78 21.80 0.76
CA LYS A 110 -11.54 23.05 0.81
C LYS A 110 -12.83 22.92 1.64
N ASP A 111 -13.50 21.77 1.54
CA ASP A 111 -14.80 21.53 2.15
C ASP A 111 -14.71 20.91 3.56
N CYS A 112 -13.57 20.30 3.91
CA CYS A 112 -13.33 19.76 5.25
C CYS A 112 -13.12 20.87 6.29
N ASP A 113 -13.70 20.68 7.48
CA ASP A 113 -13.40 21.55 8.61
C ASP A 113 -11.95 21.37 9.11
N SER A 114 -11.46 22.38 9.85
CA SER A 114 -10.09 22.40 10.35
C SER A 114 -9.76 21.29 11.37
N PHE A 115 -10.77 20.71 12.01
CA PHE A 115 -10.60 19.62 12.98
C PHE A 115 -10.34 18.31 12.24
N THR A 116 -11.16 17.99 11.24
CA THR A 116 -11.01 16.85 10.34
C THR A 116 -9.65 16.89 9.63
N LEU A 117 -9.23 18.06 9.14
CA LEU A 117 -7.91 18.24 8.49
C LEU A 117 -6.71 17.96 9.42
N LYS A 118 -6.90 18.11 10.73
CA LYS A 118 -5.87 17.88 11.76
C LYS A 118 -6.05 16.54 12.48
N SER A 119 -7.00 15.72 12.06
CA SER A 119 -7.27 14.44 12.69
C SER A 119 -6.06 13.53 12.58
N ASN A 120 -5.65 12.94 13.70
CA ASN A 120 -4.64 11.88 13.75
C ASN A 120 -5.27 10.48 13.67
N ASN A 121 -6.59 10.39 13.47
CA ASN A 121 -7.29 9.11 13.40
C ASN A 121 -7.10 8.47 12.01
N PRO A 122 -6.43 7.30 11.91
CA PRO A 122 -6.18 6.68 10.61
C PRO A 122 -7.46 6.32 9.85
N ALA A 123 -8.52 5.90 10.54
CA ALA A 123 -9.79 5.52 9.90
C ALA A 123 -10.49 6.73 9.27
N GLU A 124 -10.45 7.87 9.95
CA GLU A 124 -10.99 9.13 9.43
C GLU A 124 -10.20 9.60 8.22
N GLN A 125 -8.87 9.57 8.29
CA GLN A 125 -8.01 9.96 7.16
C GLN A 125 -8.19 9.04 5.94
N LEU A 126 -8.28 7.72 6.15
CA LEU A 126 -8.54 6.75 5.08
C LEU A 126 -9.87 7.07 4.39
N ARG A 127 -10.94 7.25 5.17
CA ARG A 127 -12.29 7.52 4.65
C ARG A 127 -12.38 8.87 3.94
N THR A 128 -11.78 9.90 4.52
CA THR A 128 -11.90 11.27 4.02
C THR A 128 -10.99 11.56 2.84
N PHE A 129 -9.73 11.10 2.87
CA PHE A 129 -8.73 11.50 1.87
C PHE A 129 -8.40 10.42 0.84
N VAL A 130 -8.31 9.15 1.25
CA VAL A 130 -7.81 8.07 0.37
C VAL A 130 -8.92 7.42 -0.43
N LEU A 131 -10.01 6.98 0.21
CA LEU A 131 -11.12 6.29 -0.49
C LEU A 131 -11.69 7.09 -1.68
N PRO A 132 -11.91 8.42 -1.58
CA PRO A 132 -12.43 9.18 -2.72
C PRO A 132 -11.49 9.18 -3.93
N LEU A 133 -10.18 9.17 -3.70
CA LEU A 133 -9.17 9.13 -4.76
C LEU A 133 -9.10 7.76 -5.43
N LEU A 134 -9.18 6.69 -4.64
CA LEU A 134 -9.24 5.32 -5.18
C LEU A 134 -10.53 5.10 -5.98
N ASN A 135 -11.67 5.59 -5.50
CA ASN A 135 -12.93 5.52 -6.23
C ASN A 135 -12.86 6.27 -7.56
N LEU A 136 -12.32 7.49 -7.56
CA LEU A 136 -12.12 8.27 -8.79
C LEU A 136 -11.27 7.49 -9.81
N ALA A 137 -10.17 6.88 -9.36
CA ALA A 137 -9.29 6.11 -10.23
C ALA A 137 -9.97 4.92 -10.93
N THR A 138 -11.06 4.40 -10.36
CA THR A 138 -11.81 3.27 -10.94
C THR A 138 -12.90 3.68 -11.93
N THR A 139 -13.29 4.95 -11.92
CA THR A 139 -14.32 5.49 -12.81
C THR A 139 -13.78 6.01 -14.14
N ALA A 140 -12.47 6.29 -14.21
CA ALA A 140 -11.81 6.62 -15.47
C ALA A 140 -11.81 5.36 -16.35
N ALA A 141 -12.23 5.48 -17.62
CA ALA A 141 -12.40 4.38 -18.58
C ALA A 141 -11.11 3.58 -18.93
N LEU A 142 -10.03 3.78 -18.18
CA LEU A 142 -8.78 3.05 -18.28
C LEU A 142 -8.60 2.31 -16.96
N LEU A 143 -8.82 0.99 -16.98
CA LEU A 143 -8.58 0.05 -15.86
C LEU A 143 -7.07 -0.11 -15.59
N VAL A 144 -6.34 1.00 -15.43
CA VAL A 144 -4.90 0.96 -15.14
C VAL A 144 -4.74 0.40 -13.72
N PRO A 145 -3.91 -0.63 -13.54
CA PRO A 145 -3.59 -1.12 -12.21
C PRO A 145 -3.04 0.01 -11.33
N ILE A 146 -3.30 -0.07 -10.03
CA ILE A 146 -2.66 0.79 -9.03
C ILE A 146 -2.11 -0.09 -7.93
N ILE A 147 -0.83 0.09 -7.62
CA ILE A 147 -0.22 -0.50 -6.42
C ILE A 147 0.10 0.58 -5.38
N ILE A 148 -0.28 0.30 -4.13
CA ILE A 148 0.17 1.04 -2.95
C ILE A 148 1.16 0.15 -2.20
N VAL A 149 2.31 0.69 -1.82
CA VAL A 149 3.34 -0.05 -1.09
C VAL A 149 3.52 0.57 0.29
N ILE A 150 3.35 -0.24 1.33
CA ILE A 150 3.51 0.12 2.74
C ILE A 150 4.61 -0.75 3.34
N ASP A 151 5.78 -0.17 3.56
CA ASP A 151 6.95 -0.88 4.04
C ASP A 151 7.13 -0.74 5.55
N ALA A 152 7.54 -1.84 6.20
CA ALA A 152 7.90 -1.95 7.61
C ALA A 152 6.78 -1.58 8.59
N ILE A 153 5.55 -2.10 8.40
CA ILE A 153 4.41 -1.79 9.28
C ILE A 153 4.66 -2.16 10.76
N ASP A 154 5.60 -3.06 11.07
CA ASP A 154 6.07 -3.34 12.45
C ASP A 154 6.79 -2.14 13.13
N GLU A 155 7.14 -1.11 12.35
CA GLU A 155 7.76 0.12 12.81
C GLU A 155 6.76 1.29 12.94
N SER A 156 5.45 1.03 12.78
CA SER A 156 4.35 2.01 12.85
C SER A 156 4.00 2.48 14.27
N GLY A 157 4.98 2.64 15.15
CA GLY A 157 4.77 3.16 16.50
C GLY A 157 4.30 2.10 17.50
N SER A 158 3.35 2.46 18.37
CA SER A 158 2.85 1.56 19.41
C SER A 158 2.00 0.41 18.85
N ILE A 159 1.77 -0.63 19.65
CA ILE A 159 0.84 -1.72 19.30
C ILE A 159 -0.55 -1.16 18.98
N SER A 160 -1.00 -0.13 19.71
CA SER A 160 -2.30 0.50 19.49
C SER A 160 -2.37 1.23 18.15
N ASP A 161 -1.33 1.99 17.80
CA ASP A 161 -1.26 2.69 16.51
C ASP A 161 -1.27 1.70 15.35
N ARG A 162 -0.44 0.66 15.45
CA ARG A 162 -0.34 -0.41 14.46
C ARG A 162 -1.66 -1.16 14.28
N LYS A 163 -2.33 -1.51 15.38
CA LYS A 163 -3.66 -2.15 15.34
C LYS A 163 -4.69 -1.27 14.63
N GLY A 164 -4.70 0.03 14.89
CA GLY A 164 -5.58 0.98 14.20
C GLY A 164 -5.32 1.01 12.69
N ILE A 165 -4.05 1.03 12.27
CA ILE A 165 -3.68 0.95 10.85
C ILE A 165 -4.12 -0.37 10.22
N ILE A 166 -3.86 -1.51 10.87
CA ILE A 166 -4.23 -2.83 10.35
C ILE A 166 -5.74 -2.93 10.18
N GLN A 167 -6.53 -2.47 11.14
CA GLN A 167 -7.99 -2.44 11.02
C GLN A 167 -8.44 -1.64 9.79
N CYS A 168 -7.83 -0.49 9.53
CA CYS A 168 -8.09 0.33 8.35
C CYS A 168 -7.71 -0.41 7.05
N LEU A 169 -6.54 -1.06 7.01
CA LEU A 169 -6.06 -1.80 5.85
C LEU A 169 -6.93 -3.04 5.58
N THR A 170 -7.39 -3.75 6.60
CA THR A 170 -8.32 -4.88 6.45
C THR A 170 -9.65 -4.43 5.86
N GLN A 171 -10.22 -3.33 6.36
CA GLN A 171 -11.45 -2.74 5.80
C GLN A 171 -11.27 -2.25 4.36
N LEU A 172 -10.12 -1.63 4.07
CA LEU A 172 -9.75 -1.24 2.72
C LEU A 172 -9.70 -2.47 1.82
N GLY A 173 -8.98 -3.52 2.21
CA GLY A 173 -8.87 -4.76 1.43
C GLY A 173 -10.21 -5.40 1.10
N ALA A 174 -11.21 -5.31 1.96
CA ALA A 174 -12.56 -5.83 1.69
C ALA A 174 -13.35 -5.02 0.63
N SER A 175 -12.95 -3.78 0.37
CA SER A 175 -13.64 -2.85 -0.53
C SER A 175 -12.83 -2.47 -1.77
N LEU A 176 -11.58 -2.91 -1.86
CA LEU A 176 -10.71 -2.57 -2.98
C LEU A 176 -11.19 -3.22 -4.29
N PRO A 177 -11.30 -2.45 -5.38
CA PRO A 177 -11.62 -2.99 -6.68
C PRO A 177 -10.46 -3.84 -7.23
N PRO A 178 -10.71 -4.73 -8.21
CA PRO A 178 -9.69 -5.65 -8.72
C PRO A 178 -8.47 -4.99 -9.35
N SER A 179 -8.53 -3.71 -9.72
CA SER A 179 -7.40 -2.95 -10.27
C SER A 179 -6.49 -2.35 -9.21
N ILE A 180 -6.87 -2.39 -7.92
CA ILE A 180 -6.08 -1.78 -6.84
C ILE A 180 -5.49 -2.88 -5.95
N ARG A 181 -4.20 -2.71 -5.63
CA ARG A 181 -3.38 -3.67 -4.90
C ARG A 181 -2.59 -2.96 -3.80
N VAL A 182 -2.40 -3.62 -2.68
CA VAL A 182 -1.62 -3.10 -1.54
C VAL A 182 -0.57 -4.13 -1.13
N LEU A 183 0.70 -3.76 -1.31
CA LEU A 183 1.84 -4.54 -0.80
C LEU A 183 2.21 -4.03 0.58
N ILE A 184 2.21 -4.92 1.57
CA ILE A 184 2.63 -4.62 2.94
C ILE A 184 3.87 -5.45 3.25
N THR A 185 4.83 -4.88 3.98
CA THR A 185 5.90 -5.68 4.59
C THR A 185 5.92 -5.54 6.10
N SER A 186 6.34 -6.61 6.78
CA SER A 186 6.60 -6.57 8.22
C SER A 186 7.64 -7.61 8.67
N ARG A 187 8.18 -7.41 9.86
CA ARG A 187 8.76 -8.50 10.65
C ARG A 187 7.66 -9.39 11.24
N PHE A 188 8.06 -10.56 11.71
CA PHE A 188 7.21 -11.36 12.57
C PHE A 188 7.12 -10.67 13.94
N GLU A 189 5.92 -10.22 14.29
CA GLU A 189 5.60 -9.67 15.61
C GLU A 189 4.39 -10.45 16.14
N SER A 190 4.30 -10.66 17.46
CA SER A 190 3.24 -11.48 18.05
C SER A 190 1.84 -10.90 17.80
N ASP A 191 1.72 -9.58 17.69
CA ASP A 191 0.45 -8.90 17.41
C ASP A 191 0.11 -8.81 15.91
N LEU A 192 0.95 -9.38 15.04
CA LEU A 192 0.76 -9.44 13.58
C LEU A 192 0.48 -10.86 13.07
N GLN A 193 0.19 -11.81 13.98
CA GLN A 193 0.06 -13.24 13.65
C GLN A 193 -1.39 -13.72 13.43
N ASP A 194 -2.40 -12.86 13.53
CA ASP A 194 -3.82 -13.18 13.36
C ASP A 194 -4.49 -12.41 12.21
#